data_AF-A0A2E7DD58-F1
#
_entry.id   AF-A0A2E7DD58-F1
#
_cell.length_a   1.000
_cell.length_b   1.000
_cell.length_c   1.000
_cell.angle_alpha   90.00
_cell.angle_beta   90.00
_cell.angle_gamma   90.00
#
_symmetry.space_group_name_H-M   'P 1'
#
loop_
_entity.id
_entity.type
_entity.pdbx_description
1 polymer ?
#
loop_
_entity_poly.entity_id
_entity_poly.type
_entity_poly.pdbx_seq_one_letter_code
_entity_poly.pdbx_strand_id
1 'polypeptide(L)'
;MVKFLGAAFLNHLHIGTQNQLMISLLANLTEHDIVDYPFPHIVKRNVLDKELFNDLINNFPKIENFPGFPNKSNIRLSFRYSNYLQSNVVSPTWEQFLKRNSDPEYLKHFLRVFERHIKLSHPHGHQFLKFLQHTKIGIQGIDSFSDTPILLQSSIDANTPNLNEPSSVRGPHLDKARSLWVGFLTEGWGRIKRWRFGALRTSP
;
A
#
# COMPACT_ATOMS: atom_id res chain seq x y z
N MET A 1 14.67 -44.81 34.21
CA MET A 1 13.76 -43.78 34.74
C MET A 1 13.87 -42.55 33.83
N VAL A 2 12.80 -42.38 33.02
CA VAL A 2 12.28 -41.23 32.25
C VAL A 2 13.19 -40.03 31.88
N LYS A 3 13.28 -39.80 30.55
CA LYS A 3 13.75 -38.61 29.82
C LYS A 3 12.83 -37.40 30.04
N PHE A 4 13.38 -36.18 30.06
CA PHE A 4 12.66 -34.97 29.69
C PHE A 4 13.34 -34.26 28.50
N LEU A 5 12.55 -34.07 27.43
CA LEU A 5 12.77 -33.17 26.30
C LEU A 5 12.19 -31.79 26.64
N GLY A 6 12.74 -30.72 26.04
CA GLY A 6 12.08 -29.41 25.88
C GLY A 6 12.95 -28.24 26.33
N ALA A 7 13.09 -27.12 25.62
CA ALA A 7 12.51 -26.71 24.35
C ALA A 7 13.41 -25.64 23.73
N ALA A 8 13.90 -25.90 22.51
CA ALA A 8 14.44 -24.90 21.61
C ALA A 8 13.26 -24.22 20.90
N PHE A 9 12.58 -23.31 21.59
CA PHE A 9 11.54 -22.46 21.01
C PHE A 9 11.47 -21.21 21.86
N LEU A 10 12.10 -20.11 21.43
CA LEU A 10 11.73 -18.74 21.85
C LEU A 10 12.47 -17.59 21.13
N ASN A 11 13.35 -17.84 20.14
CA ASN A 11 14.06 -16.75 19.44
C ASN A 11 13.54 -16.39 18.03
N HIS A 12 12.49 -17.05 17.51
CA HIS A 12 11.99 -16.76 16.15
C HIS A 12 10.76 -15.86 16.07
N LEU A 13 10.12 -15.50 17.19
CA LEU A 13 8.85 -14.74 17.16
C LEU A 13 8.99 -13.22 17.30
N HIS A 14 10.16 -12.67 17.65
CA HIS A 14 10.36 -11.23 17.84
C HIS A 14 11.13 -10.52 16.71
N ILE A 15 11.87 -11.26 15.89
CA ILE A 15 12.66 -10.69 14.78
C ILE A 15 11.79 -10.46 13.53
N GLY A 16 10.75 -11.28 13.33
CA GLY A 16 9.88 -11.22 12.15
C GLY A 16 8.98 -9.98 12.11
N THR A 17 8.49 -9.50 13.26
CA THR A 17 7.56 -8.37 13.34
C THR A 17 8.25 -7.01 13.19
N GLN A 18 9.46 -6.82 13.74
CA GLN A 18 10.21 -5.57 13.58
C GLN A 18 10.68 -5.34 12.13
N ASN A 19 11.22 -6.38 11.47
CA ASN A 19 11.61 -6.28 10.05
C ASN A 19 10.40 -6.04 9.13
N GLN A 20 9.23 -6.61 9.45
CA GLN A 20 8.01 -6.36 8.68
C GLN A 20 7.43 -4.95 8.91
N LEU A 21 7.63 -4.35 10.08
CA LEU A 21 7.23 -2.96 10.33
C LEU A 21 8.13 -1.99 9.54
N MET A 22 9.43 -2.24 9.45
CA MET A 22 10.39 -1.40 8.71
C MET A 22 10.08 -1.27 7.20
N ILE A 23 9.32 -2.21 6.64
CA ILE A 23 8.94 -2.26 5.20
C ILE A 23 7.62 -1.51 4.92
N SER A 24 6.90 -1.04 5.94
CA SER A 24 5.64 -0.30 5.78
C SER A 24 5.87 1.19 5.54
N LEU A 25 5.05 1.82 4.69
CA LEU A 25 5.05 3.29 4.53
C LEU A 25 4.56 4.03 5.77
N LEU A 26 3.75 3.38 6.59
CA LEU A 26 3.24 3.98 7.81
C LEU A 26 4.21 3.81 8.99
N ALA A 27 5.30 3.06 8.81
CA ALA A 27 6.23 2.69 9.90
C ALA A 27 6.67 3.89 10.73
N ASN A 28 6.98 5.00 10.05
CA ASN A 28 7.48 6.22 10.65
C ASN A 28 6.42 7.32 10.74
N LEU A 29 5.12 6.99 10.60
CA LEU A 29 4.03 7.95 10.67
C LEU A 29 3.31 7.91 12.01
N THR A 30 3.04 9.10 12.55
CA THR A 30 2.23 9.33 13.75
C THR A 30 1.12 10.34 13.47
N GLU A 31 0.18 10.48 14.40
CA GLU A 31 -0.87 11.49 14.38
C GLU A 31 -0.33 12.94 14.30
N HIS A 32 0.90 13.18 14.73
CA HIS A 32 1.55 14.48 14.66
C HIS A 32 2.03 14.84 13.25
N ASP A 33 2.10 13.87 12.33
CA ASP A 33 2.42 14.12 10.93
C ASP A 33 1.21 14.62 10.12
N ILE A 34 0.02 14.69 10.73
CA ILE A 34 -1.22 15.10 10.06
C ILE A 34 -1.28 16.63 9.94
N VAL A 35 -1.56 17.08 8.71
CA VAL A 35 -1.91 18.45 8.36
C VAL A 35 -3.42 18.54 8.17
N ASP A 36 -4.07 19.44 8.91
CA ASP A 36 -5.53 19.56 8.96
C ASP A 36 -6.14 20.25 7.74
N TYR A 37 -5.47 21.26 7.20
CA TYR A 37 -5.99 22.12 6.12
C TYR A 37 -5.32 21.80 4.78
N PRO A 38 -6.07 21.66 3.67
CA PRO A 38 -7.52 21.88 3.52
C PRO A 38 -8.40 20.68 3.93
N PHE A 39 -7.79 19.53 4.17
CA PHE A 39 -8.41 18.32 4.74
C PHE A 39 -7.31 17.51 5.44
N PRO A 40 -7.63 16.59 6.38
CA PRO A 40 -6.62 15.79 7.07
C PRO A 40 -5.78 14.96 6.09
N HIS A 41 -4.48 15.23 6.00
CA HIS A 41 -3.55 14.54 5.11
C HIS A 41 -2.14 14.52 5.70
N ILE A 42 -1.24 13.70 5.14
CA ILE A 42 0.17 13.63 5.55
C ILE A 42 1.06 13.93 4.35
N VAL A 43 2.05 14.79 4.55
CA VAL A 43 3.15 15.03 3.60
C VAL A 43 4.46 14.80 4.33
N LYS A 44 5.08 13.63 4.11
CA LYS A 44 6.36 13.28 4.75
C LYS A 44 7.43 13.00 3.73
N ARG A 45 8.60 13.62 3.93
CA ARG A 45 9.82 13.33 3.16
C ARG A 45 10.59 12.21 3.84
N ASN A 46 11.35 11.44 3.06
CA ASN A 46 12.20 10.35 3.56
C ASN A 46 11.42 9.37 4.44
N VAL A 47 10.20 9.00 3.99
CA VAL A 47 9.31 8.12 4.76
C VAL A 47 9.85 6.68 4.87
N LEU A 48 10.68 6.28 3.90
CA LEU A 48 11.38 5.00 3.90
C LEU A 48 12.80 5.16 4.43
N ASP A 49 13.29 4.10 5.07
CA ASP A 49 14.71 3.94 5.33
C ASP A 49 15.53 4.00 4.02
N LYS A 50 16.74 4.53 4.10
CA LYS A 50 17.60 4.77 2.93
C LYS A 50 18.01 3.47 2.24
N GLU A 51 18.30 2.42 2.99
CA GLU A 51 18.69 1.11 2.45
C GLU A 51 17.51 0.47 1.74
N LEU A 52 16.34 0.46 2.37
CA LEU A 52 15.10 -0.03 1.76
C LEU A 52 14.76 0.75 0.48
N PHE A 53 14.86 2.08 0.52
CA PHE A 53 14.61 2.91 -0.66
C PHE A 53 15.56 2.57 -1.81
N ASN A 54 16.86 2.47 -1.54
CA ASN A 54 17.85 2.14 -2.55
C ASN A 54 17.59 0.76 -3.17
N ASP A 55 17.25 -0.22 -2.33
CA ASP A 55 16.95 -1.58 -2.79
C ASP A 55 15.70 -1.61 -3.70
N LEU A 56 14.63 -0.91 -3.31
CA LEU A 56 13.42 -0.77 -4.13
C LEU A 56 13.69 -0.06 -5.46
N ILE A 57 14.52 0.98 -5.47
CA ILE A 57 14.85 1.71 -6.71
C ILE A 57 15.71 0.86 -7.65
N ASN A 58 16.74 0.19 -7.11
CA ASN A 58 17.64 -0.66 -7.88
C ASN A 58 16.92 -1.86 -8.48
N ASN A 59 15.93 -2.39 -7.77
CA ASN A 59 15.12 -3.53 -8.21
C ASN A 59 13.77 -3.13 -8.83
N PHE A 60 13.60 -1.86 -9.21
CA PHE A 60 12.35 -1.41 -9.83
C PHE A 60 12.09 -2.21 -11.12
N PRO A 61 10.89 -2.80 -11.29
CA PRO A 61 10.61 -3.61 -12.47
C PRO A 61 10.69 -2.79 -13.74
N LYS A 62 11.29 -3.37 -14.78
CA LYS A 62 11.29 -2.77 -16.12
C LYS A 62 9.86 -2.60 -16.61
N ILE A 63 9.57 -1.52 -17.34
CA ILE A 63 8.21 -1.25 -17.82
C ILE A 63 7.68 -2.38 -18.72
N GLU A 64 8.58 -3.07 -19.42
CA GLU A 64 8.24 -4.19 -20.31
C GLU A 64 7.61 -5.38 -19.60
N ASN A 65 7.83 -5.46 -18.29
CA ASN A 65 7.35 -6.51 -17.44
C ASN A 65 5.97 -6.22 -16.84
N PHE A 66 5.42 -5.02 -17.03
CA PHE A 66 4.13 -4.67 -16.46
C PHE A 66 2.99 -5.38 -17.22
N PRO A 67 1.96 -5.88 -16.51
CA PRO A 67 0.77 -6.42 -17.14
C PRO A 67 0.13 -5.41 -18.10
N GLY A 68 -0.15 -5.83 -19.33
CA GLY A 68 -0.74 -4.98 -20.36
C GLY A 68 0.27 -4.16 -21.19
N PHE A 69 1.57 -4.38 -20.99
CA PHE A 69 2.62 -4.03 -21.95
C PHE A 69 2.66 -5.13 -23.05
N PRO A 70 2.70 -4.87 -24.38
CA PRO A 70 2.88 -3.63 -25.14
C PRO A 70 1.69 -3.27 -26.09
N ASN A 71 1.88 -2.19 -26.89
CA ASN A 71 1.03 -1.61 -27.97
C ASN A 71 0.26 -0.30 -27.68
N LYS A 72 0.53 0.41 -26.58
CA LYS A 72 -0.16 1.68 -26.28
C LYS A 72 0.80 2.79 -25.80
N SER A 73 0.78 3.91 -26.52
CA SER A 73 1.43 5.17 -26.15
C SER A 73 0.65 5.88 -25.04
N ASN A 74 1.35 6.57 -24.14
CA ASN A 74 0.78 7.45 -23.12
C ASN A 74 -0.30 6.81 -22.22
N ILE A 75 -0.08 5.58 -21.75
CA ILE A 75 -0.97 4.89 -20.82
C ILE A 75 -0.30 4.65 -19.46
N ARG A 76 -1.13 4.55 -18.42
CA ARG A 76 -0.68 4.10 -17.10
C ARG A 76 -0.75 2.58 -17.04
N LEU A 77 0.36 1.98 -16.69
CA LEU A 77 0.48 0.58 -16.31
C LEU A 77 0.51 0.48 -14.78
N SER A 78 -0.16 -0.53 -14.25
CA SER A 78 -0.23 -0.80 -12.82
C SER A 78 0.11 -2.26 -12.57
N PHE A 79 1.12 -2.48 -11.75
CA PHE A 79 1.46 -3.81 -11.23
C PHE A 79 0.91 -3.91 -9.80
N ARG A 80 -0.22 -4.59 -9.60
CA ARG A 80 -0.82 -4.77 -8.27
C ARG A 80 -0.21 -5.98 -7.58
N TYR A 81 -0.24 -5.99 -6.25
CA TYR A 81 0.20 -7.15 -5.48
C TYR A 81 -0.50 -8.45 -5.91
N SER A 82 -1.79 -8.41 -6.25
CA SER A 82 -2.51 -9.59 -6.75
C SER A 82 -1.94 -10.15 -8.07
N ASN A 83 -1.38 -9.28 -8.93
CA ASN A 83 -0.72 -9.71 -10.16
C ASN A 83 0.63 -10.38 -9.87
N TYR A 84 1.26 -10.05 -8.74
CA TYR A 84 2.56 -10.60 -8.36
C TYR A 84 2.52 -12.10 -8.11
N LEU A 85 1.45 -12.59 -7.45
CA LEU A 85 1.30 -14.02 -7.15
C LEU A 85 1.35 -14.93 -8.38
N GLN A 86 1.22 -14.35 -9.58
CA GLN A 86 1.20 -15.06 -10.85
C GLN A 86 2.46 -14.79 -11.70
N SER A 87 3.45 -14.06 -11.19
CA SER A 87 4.62 -13.62 -11.97
C SER A 87 5.94 -13.70 -11.18
N ASN A 88 7.00 -14.25 -11.79
CA ASN A 88 8.36 -14.27 -11.20
C ASN A 88 9.18 -13.01 -11.55
N VAL A 89 8.52 -11.89 -11.82
CA VAL A 89 9.11 -10.80 -12.60
C VAL A 89 9.57 -9.61 -11.72
N VAL A 90 9.18 -9.61 -10.46
CA VAL A 90 9.47 -8.54 -9.51
C VAL A 90 10.32 -9.11 -8.37
N SER A 91 11.26 -8.32 -7.85
CA SER A 91 12.18 -8.77 -6.81
C SER A 91 11.46 -9.14 -5.50
N PRO A 92 12.04 -10.03 -4.66
CA PRO A 92 11.49 -10.35 -3.34
C PRO A 92 11.24 -9.13 -2.43
N THR A 93 12.09 -8.10 -2.49
CA THR A 93 11.90 -6.87 -1.70
C THR A 93 10.62 -6.15 -2.08
N TRP A 94 10.39 -5.98 -3.39
CA TRP A 94 9.15 -5.38 -3.90
C TRP A 94 7.91 -6.19 -3.54
N GLU A 95 7.98 -7.52 -3.60
CA GLU A 95 6.88 -8.38 -3.14
C GLU A 95 6.53 -8.10 -1.68
N GLN A 96 7.54 -8.17 -0.81
CA GLN A 96 7.36 -7.95 0.63
C GLN A 96 6.81 -6.56 0.90
N PHE A 97 7.33 -5.56 0.20
CA PHE A 97 6.87 -4.17 0.28
C PHE A 97 5.40 -4.03 -0.13
N LEU A 98 5.01 -4.56 -1.28
CA LEU A 98 3.63 -4.48 -1.76
C LEU A 98 2.67 -5.28 -0.85
N LYS A 99 3.08 -6.47 -0.42
CA LYS A 99 2.33 -7.31 0.53
C LYS A 99 2.07 -6.55 1.81
N ARG A 100 3.12 -6.01 2.43
CA ARG A 100 3.01 -5.31 3.71
C ARG A 100 2.10 -4.09 3.63
N ASN A 101 2.17 -3.34 2.54
CA ASN A 101 1.33 -2.17 2.31
C ASN A 101 -0.09 -2.49 1.76
N SER A 102 -0.46 -3.78 1.72
CA SER A 102 -1.84 -4.26 1.45
C SER A 102 -2.39 -5.13 2.58
N ASP A 103 -1.63 -5.34 3.65
CA ASP A 103 -1.95 -6.26 4.75
C ASP A 103 -2.90 -5.59 5.77
N PRO A 104 -3.75 -6.34 6.50
CA PRO A 104 -4.65 -5.76 7.50
C PRO A 104 -3.94 -4.93 8.59
N GLU A 105 -2.69 -5.25 8.94
CA GLU A 105 -1.91 -4.45 9.90
C GLU A 105 -1.62 -3.03 9.38
N TYR A 106 -1.50 -2.85 8.06
CA TYR A 106 -1.37 -1.52 7.46
C TYR A 106 -2.62 -0.68 7.75
N LEU A 107 -3.82 -1.24 7.56
CA LEU A 107 -5.07 -0.56 7.88
C LEU A 107 -5.14 -0.23 9.38
N LYS A 108 -4.79 -1.17 10.27
CA LYS A 108 -4.79 -0.91 11.72
C LYS A 108 -3.89 0.28 12.09
N HIS A 109 -2.68 0.34 11.51
CA HIS A 109 -1.78 1.48 11.72
C HIS A 109 -2.40 2.76 11.18
N PHE A 110 -2.94 2.74 9.95
CA PHE A 110 -3.61 3.90 9.36
C PHE A 110 -4.74 4.43 10.26
N LEU A 111 -5.61 3.54 10.75
CA LEU A 111 -6.73 3.93 11.61
C LEU A 111 -6.28 4.53 12.92
N ARG A 112 -5.17 4.05 13.50
CA ARG A 112 -4.58 4.63 14.71
C ARG A 112 -4.06 6.06 14.44
N VAL A 113 -3.34 6.26 13.33
CA VAL A 113 -2.81 7.59 12.97
C VAL A 113 -3.95 8.59 12.73
N PHE A 114 -5.00 8.19 12.01
CA PHE A 114 -6.12 9.06 11.66
C PHE A 114 -7.31 9.01 12.64
N GLU A 115 -7.18 8.32 13.77
CA GLU A 115 -8.31 8.00 14.67
C GLU A 115 -9.12 9.24 15.06
N ARG A 116 -8.41 10.28 15.53
CA ARG A 116 -8.99 11.54 15.94
C ARG A 116 -9.80 12.18 14.80
N HIS A 117 -9.23 12.24 13.60
CA HIS A 117 -9.90 12.86 12.46
C HIS A 117 -11.11 12.05 12.01
N ILE A 118 -11.03 10.72 12.00
CA ILE A 118 -12.17 9.86 11.66
C ILE A 118 -13.33 10.08 12.65
N LYS A 119 -13.04 10.18 13.96
CA LYS A 119 -14.06 10.44 15.00
C LYS A 119 -14.73 11.79 14.84
N LEU A 120 -13.98 12.83 14.49
CA LEU A 120 -14.48 14.21 14.42
C LEU A 120 -15.15 14.54 13.08
N SER A 121 -14.72 13.90 12.00
CA SER A 121 -15.16 14.26 10.63
C SER A 121 -16.47 13.56 10.23
N HIS A 122 -16.89 12.52 10.96
CA HIS A 122 -18.05 11.71 10.59
C HIS A 122 -19.00 11.52 11.78
N PRO A 123 -20.33 11.77 11.63
CA PRO A 123 -21.31 11.60 12.71
C PRO A 123 -21.28 10.20 13.37
N HIS A 124 -20.91 9.19 12.59
CA HIS A 124 -20.76 7.80 13.04
C HIS A 124 -19.29 7.34 13.15
N GLY A 125 -18.33 8.25 13.30
CA GLY A 125 -16.89 7.94 13.26
C GLY A 125 -16.46 6.89 14.29
N HIS A 126 -17.05 6.91 15.50
CA HIS A 126 -16.79 5.89 16.53
C HIS A 126 -17.28 4.50 16.11
N GLN A 127 -18.52 4.39 15.64
CA GLN A 127 -19.09 3.14 15.16
C GLN A 127 -18.32 2.64 13.93
N PHE A 128 -17.92 3.55 13.06
CA PHE A 128 -17.14 3.25 11.87
C PHE A 128 -15.76 2.66 12.21
N LEU A 129 -15.02 3.26 13.14
CA LEU A 129 -13.76 2.70 13.63
C LEU A 129 -13.94 1.31 14.24
N LYS A 130 -14.98 1.14 15.08
CA LYS A 130 -15.30 -0.15 15.68
C LYS A 130 -15.62 -1.20 14.62
N PHE A 131 -16.40 -0.83 13.59
CA PHE A 131 -16.67 -1.69 12.45
C PHE A 131 -15.37 -2.12 11.78
N LEU A 132 -14.51 -1.17 11.39
CA LEU A 132 -13.25 -1.47 10.70
C LEU A 132 -12.31 -2.37 11.51
N GLN A 133 -12.24 -2.20 12.83
CA GLN A 133 -11.40 -3.01 13.72
C GLN A 133 -11.82 -4.49 13.81
N HIS A 134 -13.11 -4.78 13.64
CA HIS A 134 -13.66 -6.14 13.73
C HIS A 134 -14.02 -6.72 12.36
N THR A 135 -13.78 -5.97 11.29
CA THR A 135 -14.10 -6.38 9.94
C THR A 135 -13.00 -7.25 9.36
N LYS A 136 -13.39 -8.35 8.71
CA LYS A 136 -12.47 -9.16 7.92
C LYS A 136 -12.01 -8.34 6.70
N ILE A 137 -10.70 -8.19 6.58
CA ILE A 137 -10.06 -7.42 5.52
C ILE A 137 -9.44 -8.39 4.53
N GLY A 138 -9.79 -8.24 3.25
CA GLY A 138 -9.20 -8.99 2.15
C GLY A 138 -8.24 -8.14 1.32
N ILE A 139 -7.60 -8.78 0.36
CA ILE A 139 -6.69 -8.17 -0.61
C ILE A 139 -7.36 -8.16 -1.98
N GLN A 140 -7.44 -6.99 -2.59
CA GLN A 140 -8.05 -6.81 -3.90
C GLN A 140 -7.36 -7.66 -4.97
N GLY A 141 -8.14 -8.51 -5.64
CA GLY A 141 -7.66 -9.40 -6.70
C GLY A 141 -7.19 -10.76 -6.21
N ILE A 142 -7.23 -11.00 -4.88
CA ILE A 142 -7.03 -12.30 -4.25
C ILE A 142 -8.36 -12.73 -3.60
N ASP A 143 -8.89 -11.83 -2.76
CA ASP A 143 -10.18 -12.00 -2.09
C ASP A 143 -11.32 -11.30 -2.83
N SER A 144 -12.54 -11.65 -2.45
CA SER A 144 -13.79 -11.13 -2.99
C SER A 144 -14.65 -10.46 -1.91
N PHE A 145 -15.59 -9.63 -2.37
CA PHE A 145 -16.58 -9.00 -1.50
C PHE A 145 -17.61 -9.95 -0.90
N SER A 146 -17.69 -11.21 -1.37
CA SER A 146 -18.54 -12.24 -0.78
C SER A 146 -18.15 -12.55 0.67
N ASP A 147 -16.85 -12.52 0.97
CA ASP A 147 -16.30 -12.97 2.24
C ASP A 147 -15.59 -11.85 3.02
N THR A 148 -15.26 -10.74 2.34
CA THR A 148 -14.56 -9.61 2.92
C THR A 148 -15.21 -8.30 2.45
N PRO A 149 -15.91 -7.54 3.31
CA PRO A 149 -16.58 -6.31 2.88
C PRO A 149 -15.58 -5.19 2.52
N ILE A 150 -14.30 -5.41 2.81
CA ILE A 150 -13.21 -4.48 2.62
C ILE A 150 -12.06 -5.16 1.90
N LEU A 151 -11.59 -4.55 0.81
CA LEU A 151 -10.41 -4.99 0.07
C LEU A 151 -9.33 -3.91 0.06
N LEU A 152 -8.11 -4.27 0.46
CA LEU A 152 -6.92 -3.43 0.39
C LEU A 152 -6.12 -3.69 -0.89
N GLN A 153 -5.39 -2.68 -1.36
CA GLN A 153 -4.53 -2.81 -2.54
C GLN A 153 -3.32 -1.88 -2.45
N SER A 154 -2.14 -2.42 -2.76
CA SER A 154 -0.95 -1.67 -3.18
C SER A 154 -0.57 -2.00 -4.62
N SER A 155 0.08 -1.06 -5.29
CA SER A 155 0.57 -1.23 -6.65
C SER A 155 1.75 -0.34 -6.97
N ILE A 156 2.61 -0.83 -7.85
CA ILE A 156 3.60 -0.04 -8.56
C ILE A 156 2.95 0.49 -9.83
N ASP A 157 3.13 1.77 -10.14
CA ASP A 157 2.64 2.35 -11.38
C ASP A 157 3.78 2.92 -12.23
N ALA A 158 3.65 2.74 -13.54
CA ALA A 158 4.53 3.34 -14.53
C ALA A 158 3.69 3.92 -15.66
N ASN A 159 4.17 4.98 -16.29
CA ASN A 159 3.55 5.50 -17.52
C ASN A 159 4.39 5.04 -18.71
N THR A 160 3.74 4.58 -19.78
CA THR A 160 4.44 4.37 -21.05
C THR A 160 4.88 5.72 -21.62
N PRO A 161 5.98 5.77 -22.39
CA PRO A 161 6.37 6.97 -23.10
C PRO A 161 5.22 7.49 -23.98
N ASN A 162 5.14 8.81 -24.10
CA ASN A 162 4.29 9.41 -25.12
C ASN A 162 5.08 9.46 -26.44
N LEU A 163 4.62 8.69 -27.42
CA LEU A 163 5.22 8.60 -28.75
C LEU A 163 4.60 9.59 -29.75
N ASN A 164 3.57 10.32 -29.34
CA ASN A 164 2.79 11.24 -30.18
C ASN A 164 2.79 12.66 -29.57
N GLU A 165 1.84 13.48 -30.00
CA GLU A 165 1.60 14.83 -29.48
C GLU A 165 1.48 14.88 -27.95
N PRO A 166 1.95 15.97 -27.30
CA PRO A 166 1.83 16.17 -25.86
C PRO A 166 0.40 15.94 -25.36
N SER A 167 0.24 14.97 -24.47
CA SER A 167 -1.05 14.61 -23.90
C SER A 167 -0.88 14.07 -22.48
N SER A 168 -1.97 14.04 -21.70
CA SER A 168 -1.93 13.51 -20.33
C SER A 168 -2.47 12.09 -20.27
N VAL A 169 -1.75 11.21 -19.57
CA VAL A 169 -2.21 9.85 -19.22
C VAL A 169 -3.51 9.86 -18.41
N ARG A 170 -3.78 10.94 -17.67
CA ARG A 170 -4.96 11.07 -16.80
C ARG A 170 -5.57 12.46 -16.96
N GLY A 171 -6.79 12.52 -17.46
CA GLY A 171 -7.58 13.76 -17.53
C GLY A 171 -8.16 14.18 -16.16
N PRO A 172 -8.89 15.31 -16.13
CA PRO A 172 -9.66 15.73 -14.96
C PRO A 172 -10.60 14.60 -14.51
N HIS A 173 -10.60 14.27 -13.23
CA HIS A 173 -11.46 13.25 -12.66
C HIS A 173 -11.74 13.57 -11.19
N LEU A 174 -12.91 13.14 -10.73
CA LEU A 174 -13.20 13.02 -9.31
C LEU A 174 -12.74 11.64 -8.84
N ASP A 175 -12.22 11.57 -7.62
CA ASP A 175 -11.89 10.29 -7.02
C ASP A 175 -13.16 9.48 -6.74
N LYS A 176 -13.01 8.15 -6.74
CA LYS A 176 -14.15 7.24 -6.58
C LYS A 176 -14.61 7.27 -5.12
N ALA A 177 -15.89 7.56 -4.89
CA ALA A 177 -16.51 7.61 -3.55
C ALA A 177 -16.39 6.30 -2.73
N ARG A 178 -16.03 5.19 -3.38
CA ARG A 178 -15.82 3.88 -2.75
C ARG A 178 -14.42 3.68 -2.17
N SER A 179 -13.61 4.73 -2.07
CA SER A 179 -12.27 4.66 -1.49
C SER A 179 -12.13 5.55 -0.27
N LEU A 180 -11.74 4.96 0.86
CA LEU A 180 -11.57 5.72 2.12
C LEU A 180 -10.29 6.55 2.14
N TRP A 181 -9.21 6.03 1.56
CA TRP A 181 -7.97 6.78 1.38
C TRP A 181 -7.20 6.29 0.15
N VAL A 182 -6.24 7.11 -0.27
CA VAL A 182 -5.24 6.78 -1.29
C VAL A 182 -3.92 7.42 -0.88
N GLY A 183 -2.86 6.62 -0.77
CA GLY A 183 -1.49 7.11 -0.54
C GLY A 183 -0.66 7.05 -1.82
N PHE A 184 0.28 7.99 -1.96
CA PHE A 184 1.28 7.98 -3.02
C PHE A 184 2.70 8.08 -2.44
N LEU A 185 3.62 7.27 -2.95
CA LEU A 185 5.05 7.49 -2.80
C LEU A 185 5.65 7.80 -4.18
N THR A 186 6.51 8.80 -4.23
CA THR A 186 7.20 9.23 -5.45
C THR A 186 8.68 9.43 -5.16
N GLU A 187 9.53 8.99 -6.09
CA GLU A 187 10.91 9.46 -6.18
C GLU A 187 10.89 10.95 -6.59
N GLY A 188 11.85 11.74 -6.11
CA GLY A 188 11.89 13.19 -6.32
C GLY A 188 11.88 13.66 -7.79
N TRP A 189 11.78 14.98 -7.98
CA TRP A 189 11.67 15.67 -9.27
C TRP A 189 12.68 15.18 -10.32
N GLY A 190 12.26 14.31 -11.23
CA GLY A 190 13.09 13.88 -12.36
C GLY A 190 12.57 12.67 -13.12
N ARG A 191 11.96 11.70 -12.43
CA ARG A 191 11.28 10.54 -13.05
C ARG A 191 10.11 10.17 -12.16
N ILE A 192 8.87 10.50 -12.56
CA ILE A 192 7.67 10.22 -11.75
C ILE A 192 7.38 8.71 -11.79
N LYS A 193 8.12 7.93 -11.02
CA LYS A 193 7.70 6.61 -10.56
C LYS A 193 6.68 6.86 -9.46
N ARG A 194 5.41 6.58 -9.77
CA ARG A 194 4.29 6.75 -8.83
C ARG A 194 3.95 5.41 -8.24
N TRP A 195 3.87 5.33 -6.93
CA TRP A 195 3.46 4.11 -6.25
C TRP A 195 2.19 4.43 -5.50
N ARG A 196 1.16 3.58 -5.66
CA ARG A 196 -0.15 3.78 -5.01
C ARG A 196 -0.32 2.74 -3.92
N PHE A 197 -0.70 3.19 -2.73
CA PHE A 197 -0.87 2.32 -1.56
C PHE A 197 -2.23 2.51 -0.90
N GLY A 198 -2.71 1.41 -0.32
CA GLY A 198 -3.87 1.37 0.54
C GLY A 198 -5.13 1.95 -0.10
N ALA A 199 -5.50 1.52 -1.30
CA ALA A 199 -6.86 1.82 -1.75
C ALA A 199 -7.83 0.89 -1.04
N LEU A 200 -8.42 1.33 0.07
CA LEU A 200 -9.51 0.59 0.70
C LEU A 200 -10.75 0.71 -0.17
N ARG A 201 -11.34 -0.41 -0.58
CA ARG A 201 -12.60 -0.43 -1.31
C ARG A 201 -13.68 -1.15 -0.53
N THR A 202 -14.88 -0.58 -0.55
CA THR A 202 -16.11 -1.21 -0.06
C THR A 202 -16.90 -1.78 -1.24
N SER A 203 -17.83 -2.70 -0.94
CA SER A 203 -18.86 -3.13 -1.89
C SER A 203 -19.61 -1.92 -2.47
N PRO A 204 -20.11 -1.99 -3.73
CA PRO A 204 -21.17 -1.10 -4.21
C PRO A 204 -22.37 -1.06 -3.26
#